data_AF-A0A2N0KU41-F1
#
_entry.id   AF-A0A2N0KU41-F1
#
_cell.length_a   1.000
_cell.length_b   1.000
_cell.length_c   1.000
_cell.angle_alpha   90.00
_cell.angle_beta   90.00
_cell.angle_gamma   90.00
#
_symmetry.space_group_name_H-M   'P 1'
#
loop_
_entity.id
_entity.type
_entity.pdbx_description
1 polymer ?
#
loop_
_entity_poly.entity_id
_entity_poly.type
_entity_poly.pdbx_seq_one_letter_code
_entity_poly.pdbx_strand_id
1 'polypeptide(L)'
;MSTTPGWTFITNHGLVLSYIFHNTKSTAREIANYVGVTERTTHKIISDLESAGYIERRKRGRRNIYRVDPTLPLRHHTKQDILVEEVLEALTTKTIDVVRAATEQQLA
;
A
#
# COMPACT_ATOMS: atom_id res chain seq x y z
N MET A 1 -8.82 21.01 -13.12
CA MET A 1 -9.93 20.13 -13.55
C MET A 1 -10.22 19.19 -12.40
N SER A 2 -11.31 19.42 -11.67
CA SER A 2 -11.69 18.57 -10.54
C SER A 2 -12.37 17.32 -11.10
N THR A 3 -11.62 16.23 -11.24
CA THR A 3 -12.19 14.93 -11.58
C THR A 3 -12.96 14.44 -10.36
N THR A 4 -14.29 14.36 -10.46
CA THR A 4 -15.11 13.67 -9.45
C THR A 4 -14.50 12.29 -9.24
N PRO A 5 -14.19 11.87 -7.99
CA PRO A 5 -13.61 10.56 -7.76
C PRO A 5 -14.59 9.52 -8.28
N GLY A 6 -14.22 8.82 -9.36
CA GLY A 6 -14.94 7.64 -9.82
C GLY A 6 -14.93 6.58 -8.72
N TRP A 7 -15.86 5.64 -8.81
CA TRP A 7 -15.89 4.53 -7.86
C TRP A 7 -14.58 3.73 -7.93
N THR A 8 -13.96 3.51 -6.77
CA THR A 8 -12.73 2.72 -6.63
C THR A 8 -13.00 1.50 -5.77
N PHE A 9 -12.44 0.36 -6.18
CA PHE A 9 -12.59 -0.90 -5.43
C PHE A 9 -11.73 -0.91 -4.16
N ILE A 10 -10.52 -0.33 -4.23
CA ILE A 10 -9.58 -0.25 -3.11
C ILE A 10 -9.67 1.14 -2.47
N THR A 11 -9.76 1.17 -1.15
CA THR A 11 -9.79 2.41 -0.39
C THR A 11 -8.45 3.15 -0.45
N ASN A 12 -8.47 4.47 -0.25
CA ASN A 12 -7.22 5.24 -0.16
C ASN A 12 -6.30 4.73 0.95
N HIS A 13 -6.83 4.21 2.07
CA HIS A 13 -6.02 3.56 3.11
C HIS A 13 -5.27 2.34 2.58
N GLY A 14 -5.94 1.47 1.80
CA GLY A 14 -5.31 0.32 1.17
C GLY A 14 -4.23 0.72 0.17
N LEU A 15 -4.50 1.72 -0.68
CA LEU A 15 -3.54 2.23 -1.66
C LEU A 15 -2.30 2.86 -0.99
N VAL A 16 -2.49 3.65 0.06
CA VAL A 16 -1.38 4.24 0.82
C VAL A 16 -0.55 3.16 1.52
N LEU A 17 -1.21 2.17 2.15
CA LEU A 17 -0.51 1.09 2.83
C LEU A 17 0.32 0.25 1.86
N SER A 18 -0.25 -0.12 0.70
CA SER A 18 0.44 -0.81 -0.39
C SER A 18 1.64 -0.02 -0.88
N TYR A 19 1.49 1.28 -1.13
CA TYR A 19 2.60 2.10 -1.57
C TYR A 19 3.74 2.17 -0.53
N ILE A 20 3.40 2.35 0.75
CA ILE A 20 4.37 2.43 1.85
C ILE A 20 5.12 1.10 2.02
N PHE A 21 4.44 -0.04 1.85
CA PHE A 21 5.03 -1.38 1.94
C PHE A 21 6.25 -1.52 1.00
N HIS A 22 6.16 -0.99 -0.22
CA HIS A 22 7.28 -1.00 -1.17
C HIS A 22 8.22 0.20 -1.05
N ASN A 23 7.74 1.33 -0.54
CA ASN A 23 8.47 2.60 -0.55
C ASN A 23 8.61 3.19 0.86
N THR A 24 9.30 2.46 1.73
CA THR A 24 9.44 2.77 3.17
C THR A 24 10.02 4.15 3.50
N LYS A 25 10.72 4.80 2.56
CA LYS A 25 11.40 6.10 2.75
C LYS A 25 10.68 7.28 2.08
N SER A 26 9.50 7.04 1.49
CA SER A 26 8.75 8.07 0.79
C SER A 26 8.18 9.12 1.74
N THR A 27 8.11 10.35 1.24
CA THR A 27 7.47 11.49 1.90
C THR A 27 5.96 11.44 1.71
N ALA A 28 5.21 12.13 2.59
CA ALA A 28 3.75 12.24 2.44
C ALA A 28 3.35 12.83 1.09
N ARG A 29 4.14 13.78 0.57
CA ARG A 29 3.95 14.35 -0.77
C ARG A 29 4.11 13.33 -1.89
N GLU A 30 5.16 12.50 -1.87
CA GLU A 30 5.38 11.45 -2.88
C GLU A 30 4.23 10.44 -2.87
N ILE A 31 3.78 10.03 -1.68
CA ILE A 31 2.64 9.13 -1.50
C ILE A 31 1.35 9.77 -2.05
N ALA A 32 1.09 11.02 -1.71
CA ALA A 32 -0.10 11.77 -2.14
C ALA A 32 -0.19 11.85 -3.67
N ASN A 33 0.93 12.20 -4.31
CA ASN A 33 1.02 12.30 -5.76
C ASN A 33 0.79 10.94 -6.45
N TYR A 34 1.33 9.85 -5.88
CA TYR A 34 1.14 8.51 -6.43
C TYR A 34 -0.31 8.04 -6.31
N VAL A 35 -0.92 8.22 -5.14
CA VAL A 35 -2.28 7.74 -4.85
C VAL A 35 -3.35 8.65 -5.48
N GLY A 36 -3.02 9.89 -5.82
CA GLY A 36 -3.97 10.85 -6.38
C GLY A 36 -4.85 11.52 -5.32
N VAL A 37 -4.33 11.71 -4.11
CA VAL A 37 -5.02 12.40 -3.01
C VAL A 37 -4.21 13.62 -2.55
N THR A 38 -4.80 14.43 -1.67
CA THR A 38 -4.06 15.57 -1.10
C THR A 38 -3.00 15.11 -0.09
N GLU A 39 -1.95 15.91 0.11
CA GLU A 39 -0.94 15.65 1.14
C GLU A 39 -1.56 15.64 2.55
N ARG A 40 -2.55 16.50 2.81
CA ARG A 40 -3.32 16.49 4.06
C ARG A 40 -4.08 15.17 4.25
N THR A 41 -4.74 14.67 3.20
CA THR A 41 -5.43 13.37 3.24
C THR A 41 -4.45 12.24 3.54
N THR A 42 -3.28 12.28 2.92
CA THR A 42 -2.21 11.30 3.14
C THR A 42 -1.72 11.31 4.57
N HIS A 43 -1.47 12.48 5.16
CA HIS A 43 -1.10 12.58 6.57
C HIS A 43 -2.16 11.99 7.51
N LYS A 44 -3.45 12.25 7.24
CA LYS A 44 -4.55 11.65 8.00
C LYS A 44 -4.53 10.12 7.89
N ILE A 45 -4.43 9.58 6.68
CA ILE A 45 -4.38 8.14 6.44
C ILE A 45 -3.19 7.49 7.15
N ILE A 46 -2.00 8.10 7.07
CA ILE A 46 -0.80 7.60 7.78
C ILE A 46 -1.06 7.56 9.29
N SER A 47 -1.65 8.61 9.87
CA SER A 47 -2.00 8.65 11.30
C SER A 47 -3.02 7.57 11.67
N ASP A 48 -4.02 7.33 10.82
CA ASP A 48 -5.03 6.29 11.04
C ASP A 48 -4.36 4.91 11.01
N LEU A 49 -3.47 4.64 10.04
CA LEU A 49 -2.73 3.40 9.90
C LEU A 49 -1.76 3.15 11.07
N GLU A 50 -1.12 4.21 11.58
CA GLU A 50 -0.22 4.14 12.74
C GLU A 50 -0.99 3.84 14.02
N SER A 51 -2.11 4.54 14.25
CA SER A 51 -3.01 4.28 15.38
C SER A 51 -3.61 2.87 15.31
N ALA A 52 -3.75 2.35 14.10
CA ALA A 52 -4.24 1.03 13.83
C ALA A 52 -3.21 -0.10 14.00
N GLY A 53 -1.93 0.24 14.20
CA GLY A 53 -0.82 -0.72 14.30
C GLY A 53 -0.28 -1.22 12.96
N TYR A 54 -0.87 -0.84 11.82
CA TYR A 54 -0.41 -1.30 10.51
C TYR A 54 0.93 -0.72 10.09
N ILE A 55 1.28 0.47 10.60
CA ILE A 55 2.57 1.09 10.33
C ILE A 55 3.23 1.59 11.61
N GLU A 56 4.55 1.45 11.67
CA GLU A 56 5.39 2.22 12.58
C GLU A 56 6.09 3.32 11.80
N ARG A 57 6.12 4.54 12.35
CA ARG A 57 6.86 5.67 11.79
C ARG A 57 8.07 5.99 12.67
N ARG A 58 9.26 5.98 12.08
CA ARG A 58 10.51 6.41 12.73
C ARG A 58 11.12 7.58 12.00
N LYS A 59 11.49 8.64 12.73
CA LYS A 59 12.18 9.79 12.14
C LYS A 59 13.66 9.50 12.00
N ARG A 60 14.20 9.62 10.78
CA ARG A 60 15.64 9.53 10.49
C ARG A 60 16.10 10.82 9.83
N GLY A 61 16.63 11.73 10.64
CA GLY A 61 17.03 13.07 10.20
C GLY A 61 15.83 13.88 9.70
N ARG A 62 15.86 14.28 8.43
CA ARG A 62 14.79 15.05 7.78
C ARG A 62 13.68 14.20 7.16
N ARG A 63 13.83 12.86 7.14
CA ARG A 63 12.86 11.95 6.52
C ARG A 63 12.21 11.03 7.55
N ASN A 64 10.99 10.61 7.24
CA ASN A 64 10.34 9.49 7.94
C ASN A 64 10.74 8.19 7.26
N ILE A 65 10.90 7.14 8.05
CA ILE A 65 10.97 5.76 7.60
C ILE A 65 9.77 5.05 8.18
N TYR A 66 8.99 4.44 7.30
CA TYR A 66 7.84 3.63 7.67
C TYR A 66 8.22 2.16 7.66
N ARG A 67 7.68 1.41 8.62
CA ARG A 67 7.69 -0.06 8.62
C ARG A 67 6.24 -0.51 8.66
N VAL A 68 5.83 -1.33 7.70
CA VAL A 68 4.51 -1.97 7.73
C VAL A 68 4.59 -3.24 8.56
N ASP A 69 3.55 -3.54 9.32
CA ASP A 69 3.35 -4.85 9.92
C ASP A 69 2.45 -5.71 9.00
N PRO A 70 3.03 -6.62 8.21
CA PRO A 70 2.27 -7.46 7.29
C PRO A 70 1.43 -8.53 7.99
N THR A 71 1.70 -8.81 9.27
CA THR A 71 1.10 -9.90 10.03
C THR A 71 -0.24 -9.55 10.66
N LEU A 72 -0.67 -8.29 10.53
CA LEU A 72 -1.97 -7.86 11.02
C LEU A 72 -3.10 -8.29 10.08
N PRO A 73 -4.22 -8.79 10.62
CA PRO A 73 -5.37 -9.18 9.82
C PRO A 73 -6.11 -7.97 9.25
N LEU A 74 -6.97 -8.20 8.26
CA LEU A 74 -7.90 -7.17 7.79
C LEU A 74 -8.91 -6.81 8.89
N ARG A 75 -9.18 -5.51 9.03
CA ARG A 75 -10.09 -4.95 10.06
C ARG A 75 -11.56 -5.39 9.93
N HIS A 76 -11.98 -5.85 8.76
CA HIS A 76 -13.38 -6.24 8.57
C HIS A 76 -13.66 -7.57 9.27
N HIS A 77 -14.69 -7.61 10.11
CA HIS A 77 -15.00 -8.78 10.95
C HIS A 77 -15.17 -10.09 10.17
N THR A 78 -15.61 -10.02 8.91
CA THR A 78 -15.75 -11.21 8.04
C THR A 78 -14.46 -11.70 7.42
N LYS A 79 -13.35 -10.96 7.56
CA LYS A 79 -12.06 -11.21 6.89
C LYS A 79 -10.87 -11.21 7.86
N GLN A 80 -11.11 -11.48 9.15
CA GLN A 80 -10.06 -11.50 10.17
C GLN A 80 -9.01 -12.60 9.95
N ASP A 81 -9.32 -13.61 9.15
CA ASP A 81 -8.39 -14.70 8.81
C ASP A 81 -7.44 -14.34 7.65
N ILE A 82 -7.64 -13.19 7.00
CA ILE A 82 -6.80 -12.74 5.88
C ILE A 82 -5.78 -11.73 6.41
N LEU A 83 -4.50 -12.03 6.19
CA LEU A 83 -3.42 -11.12 6.55
C LEU A 83 -3.39 -9.94 5.58
N VAL A 84 -2.98 -8.78 6.08
CA VAL A 84 -2.83 -7.60 5.21
C VAL A 84 -1.78 -7.86 4.12
N GLU A 85 -0.74 -8.65 4.41
CA GLU A 85 0.28 -9.06 3.43
C GLU A 85 -0.31 -9.65 2.15
N GLU A 86 -1.25 -10.59 2.26
CA GLU A 86 -1.86 -11.28 1.10
C GLU A 86 -2.53 -10.28 0.15
N VAL A 87 -3.19 -9.27 0.72
CA VAL A 87 -3.82 -8.20 -0.06
C VAL A 87 -2.76 -7.29 -0.64
N LEU A 88 -1.74 -6.90 0.14
CA LEU A 88 -0.69 -6.02 -0.33
C LEU A 88 0.07 -6.66 -1.49
N GLU A 89 0.43 -7.95 -1.39
CA GLU A 89 1.04 -8.72 -2.46
C GLU A 89 0.14 -8.76 -3.71
N ALA A 90 -1.15 -9.05 -3.55
CA ALA A 90 -2.09 -9.10 -4.68
C ALA A 90 -2.28 -7.74 -5.39
N LEU A 91 -2.14 -6.63 -4.65
CA LEU A 91 -2.22 -5.27 -5.20
C LEU A 91 -0.93 -4.85 -5.90
N THR A 92 0.12 -5.65 -5.80
CA THR A 92 1.41 -5.33 -6.36
C THR A 92 1.62 -6.15 -7.59
N THR A 93 2.01 -5.48 -8.66
CA THR A 93 2.48 -6.15 -9.86
C THR A 93 3.77 -6.87 -9.47
N LYS A 94 3.66 -8.11 -8.99
CA LYS A 94 4.54 -9.13 -9.55
C LYS A 94 4.22 -9.04 -11.02
N THR A 95 5.13 -8.43 -11.78
CA THR A 95 5.13 -8.58 -13.24
C THR A 95 4.80 -10.03 -13.51
N ILE A 96 3.86 -10.25 -14.42
CA ILE A 96 3.47 -11.53 -14.96
C ILE A 96 4.72 -12.16 -15.60
N ASP A 97 5.69 -12.56 -14.80
CA ASP A 97 6.99 -13.12 -15.20
C ASP A 97 7.05 -14.60 -14.86
N VAL A 98 6.19 -15.09 -13.96
CA VAL A 98 6.06 -16.54 -13.72
C VAL A 98 5.30 -17.23 -14.86
N VAL A 99 4.34 -16.55 -15.50
CA VAL A 99 3.59 -17.11 -16.65
C VAL A 99 4.38 -16.98 -17.96
N ARG A 100 5.24 -15.96 -18.09
CA ARG A 100 6.10 -15.77 -19.27
C ARG A 100 7.34 -16.69 -19.25
N ALA A 101 7.95 -16.90 -18.08
CA ALA A 101 9.05 -17.86 -17.93
C ALA A 101 8.63 -19.32 -18.19
N ALA A 102 7.38 -19.68 -17.85
CA ALA A 102 6.85 -21.02 -18.11
C ALA A 102 6.49 -21.27 -19.59
N THR A 103 6.22 -20.22 -20.37
CA THR A 103 5.91 -20.36 -21.81
C THR A 103 7.16 -20.36 -22.69
N GLU A 104 8.28 -19.79 -22.24
CA GLU A 104 9.55 -19.81 -22.98
C GLU A 104 10.31 -21.15 -22.81
N GLN A 105 10.07 -21.91 -21.73
CA GLN A 105 10.66 -23.24 -21.54
C GLN A 105 9.93 -24.37 -22.29
N GLN A 106 8.81 -24.11 -22.95
CA GLN A 106 8.01 -25.11 -23.66
C GLN A 106 8.12 -25.01 -25.19
N LEU A 107 8.94 -24.08 -25.70
CA LEU A 107 9.26 -23.91 -27.13
C LEU A 107 10.77 -24.04 -27.43
N ALA A 108 11.56 -24.56 -26.48
CA ALA A 108 12.98 -24.88 -26.65
C ALA A 108 13.19 -26.40 -26.70
#